data_AF-A0A1V4ULM1-F1
#
_entry.id   AF-A0A1V4ULM1-F1
#
_cell.length_a   1.000
_cell.length_b   1.000
_cell.length_c   1.000
_cell.angle_alpha   90.00
_cell.angle_beta   90.00
_cell.angle_gamma   90.00
#
_symmetry.space_group_name_H-M   'P 1'
#
loop_
_entity.id
_entity.type
_entity.pdbx_description
1 polymer ?
#
loop_
_entity_poly.entity_id
_entity_poly.type
_entity_poly.pdbx_seq_one_letter_code
_entity_poly.pdbx_strand_id
1 'polypeptide(L)'
;MKPDLILLDIMMEPMDGWETLMHIKNDHRIRDIPVIMLTAKQLTPNEAQEYGIYIEDYIMKPITHKELYEAIEAQLNRRRVLEKDLEMAREAGVDEAVIQNYKRLQRSIDINKRLLKILENTYRTSEAREEEGEDDFSMAIRNMEMNVRYQEEQLNSLRSSFMNRTASA
;
A
#
# COMPACT_ATOMS: atom_id res chain seq x y z
N MET A 1 -5.50 -11.56 22.20
CA MET A 1 -5.51 -11.84 20.76
C MET A 1 -5.25 -10.51 20.04
N LYS A 2 -4.32 -10.45 19.08
CA LYS A 2 -4.05 -9.25 18.27
C LYS A 2 -4.61 -9.52 16.86
N PRO A 3 -5.46 -8.64 16.29
CA PRO A 3 -6.00 -8.90 14.97
C PRO A 3 -4.91 -8.82 13.89
N ASP A 4 -5.05 -9.64 12.86
CA ASP A 4 -4.14 -9.67 11.71
C ASP A 4 -4.34 -8.47 10.77
N LEU A 5 -5.54 -7.88 10.79
CA LEU A 5 -5.96 -6.75 9.96
C LEU A 5 -7.16 -6.03 10.57
N ILE A 6 -7.25 -4.73 10.35
CA ILE A 6 -8.40 -3.89 10.73
C ILE A 6 -9.05 -3.35 9.46
N LEU A 7 -10.36 -3.55 9.35
CA LEU A 7 -11.21 -2.80 8.43
C LEU A 7 -11.78 -1.61 9.20
N LEU A 8 -11.59 -0.39 8.71
CA LEU A 8 -11.99 0.82 9.41
C LEU A 8 -12.86 1.70 8.53
N ASP A 9 -14.06 2.02 8.97
CA ASP A 9 -14.94 2.96 8.26
C ASP A 9 -14.47 4.39 8.48
N ILE A 10 -14.45 5.23 7.43
CA ILE A 10 -14.11 6.66 7.55
C ILE A 10 -15.26 7.44 8.18
N MET A 11 -16.50 7.16 7.76
CA MET A 11 -17.67 7.96 8.11
C MET A 11 -18.31 7.40 9.40
N MET A 12 -17.67 7.63 10.55
CA MET A 12 -18.16 7.22 11.87
C MET A 12 -18.40 8.43 12.79
N GLU A 13 -19.27 8.25 13.78
CA GLU A 13 -19.56 9.23 14.83
C GLU A 13 -19.51 8.57 16.22
N PRO A 14 -19.18 9.31 17.30
CA PRO A 14 -18.78 10.73 17.30
C PRO A 14 -17.35 10.98 16.82
N MET A 15 -16.51 9.94 16.78
CA MET A 15 -15.14 9.97 16.29
C MET A 15 -15.09 9.36 14.90
N ASP A 16 -14.42 10.03 13.96
CA ASP A 16 -14.30 9.54 12.59
C ASP A 16 -13.18 8.49 12.43
N GLY A 17 -13.13 7.87 11.25
CA GLY A 17 -12.14 6.83 10.97
C GLY A 17 -10.71 7.36 10.86
N TRP A 18 -10.50 8.65 10.55
CA TRP A 18 -9.16 9.24 10.50
C TRP A 18 -8.59 9.44 11.90
N GLU A 19 -9.39 9.98 12.81
CA GLU A 19 -9.03 10.11 14.21
C GLU A 19 -8.77 8.74 14.83
N THR A 20 -9.64 7.76 14.55
CA THR A 20 -9.46 6.36 14.99
C THR A 20 -8.15 5.77 14.45
N LEU A 21 -7.82 5.99 13.17
CA LEU A 21 -6.57 5.54 12.56
C LEU A 21 -5.38 6.14 13.31
N MET A 22 -5.40 7.44 13.61
CA MET A 22 -4.30 8.10 14.32
C MET A 22 -4.13 7.56 15.74
N HIS A 23 -5.22 7.24 16.45
CA HIS A 23 -5.14 6.55 17.73
C HIS A 23 -4.48 5.17 17.61
N ILE A 24 -4.83 4.39 16.58
CA ILE A 24 -4.20 3.09 16.31
C ILE A 24 -2.70 3.27 16.07
N LYS A 25 -2.30 4.25 15.25
CA LYS A 25 -0.88 4.45 14.88
C LYS A 25 -0.02 5.04 15.99
N ASN A 26 -0.63 5.75 16.94
CA ASN A 26 0.05 6.27 18.13
C ASN A 26 0.18 5.22 19.25
N ASP A 27 -0.61 4.15 19.23
CA ASP A 27 -0.52 3.08 20.23
C ASP A 27 0.52 2.00 19.82
N HIS A 28 1.62 1.92 20.57
CA HIS A 28 2.71 0.97 20.32
C HIS A 28 2.29 -0.51 20.28
N ARG A 29 1.14 -0.87 20.87
CA ARG A 29 0.63 -2.24 20.92
C ARG A 29 0.01 -2.66 19.59
N ILE A 30 -0.60 -1.71 18.88
CA ILE A 30 -1.46 -1.97 17.71
C ILE A 30 -1.07 -1.17 16.45
N ARG A 31 -0.10 -0.25 16.53
CA ARG A 31 0.32 0.60 15.39
C ARG A 31 0.76 -0.16 14.14
N ASP A 32 1.31 -1.36 14.32
CA ASP A 32 1.82 -2.20 13.22
C ASP A 32 0.72 -3.06 12.56
N ILE A 33 -0.51 -3.05 13.10
CA ILE A 33 -1.64 -3.77 12.51
C ILE A 33 -2.02 -3.07 11.19
N PRO A 34 -2.19 -3.83 10.10
CA PRO A 34 -2.60 -3.27 8.82
C PRO A 34 -4.02 -2.73 8.93
N VAL A 35 -4.25 -1.53 8.40
CA VAL A 35 -5.58 -0.91 8.38
C VAL A 35 -5.99 -0.73 6.93
N ILE A 36 -7.14 -1.26 6.54
CA ILE A 36 -7.79 -0.96 5.26
C ILE A 36 -8.96 -0.04 5.56
N MET A 37 -9.01 1.11 4.90
CA MET A 37 -10.08 2.08 5.09
C MET A 37 -11.25 1.75 4.16
N LEU A 38 -12.45 1.72 4.72
CA LEU A 38 -13.71 1.59 3.98
C LEU A 38 -14.38 2.97 3.94
N THR A 39 -14.85 3.41 2.78
CA THR A 39 -15.42 4.76 2.66
C THR A 39 -16.47 4.89 1.57
N ALA A 40 -17.53 5.64 1.84
CA ALA A 40 -18.44 6.13 0.80
C ALA A 40 -18.03 7.52 0.26
N LYS A 41 -17.07 8.18 0.94
CA LYS A 41 -16.54 9.49 0.60
C LYS A 41 -15.44 9.35 -0.46
N GLN A 42 -15.47 10.22 -1.47
CA GLN A 42 -14.32 10.41 -2.36
C GLN A 42 -13.18 11.10 -1.59
N LEU A 43 -12.02 10.45 -1.56
CA LEU A 43 -10.83 10.98 -0.91
C LEU A 43 -10.31 12.18 -1.69
N THR A 44 -10.00 13.27 -0.98
CA THR A 44 -9.26 14.37 -1.59
C THR A 44 -7.79 13.98 -1.79
N PRO A 45 -7.07 14.58 -2.76
CA PRO A 45 -5.63 14.35 -2.92
C PRO A 45 -4.83 14.60 -1.63
N ASN A 46 -5.22 15.62 -0.86
CA ASN A 46 -4.60 15.96 0.42
C ASN A 46 -4.79 14.84 1.46
N GLU A 47 -5.99 14.29 1.60
CA GLU A 47 -6.25 13.16 2.51
C GLU A 47 -5.49 11.90 2.08
N ALA A 48 -5.44 11.61 0.78
CA ALA A 48 -4.69 10.48 0.25
C ALA A 48 -3.19 10.62 0.56
N GLN A 49 -2.64 11.83 0.42
CA GLN A 49 -1.24 12.12 0.73
C GLN A 49 -0.95 12.06 2.24
N GLU A 50 -1.82 12.65 3.06
CA GLU A 50 -1.66 12.73 4.51
C GLU A 50 -1.77 11.36 5.18
N TYR A 51 -2.80 10.59 4.82
CA TYR A 51 -3.12 9.34 5.51
C TYR A 51 -2.62 8.07 4.80
N GLY A 52 -2.31 8.15 3.50
CA GLY A 52 -1.93 6.99 2.68
C GLY A 52 -0.70 6.23 3.17
N ILE A 53 0.21 6.89 3.91
CA ILE A 53 1.40 6.26 4.49
C ILE A 53 1.12 5.35 5.70
N TYR A 54 -0.06 5.52 6.32
CA TYR A 54 -0.47 4.82 7.52
C TYR A 54 -1.35 3.60 7.25
N ILE A 55 -1.91 3.49 6.05
CA ILE A 55 -2.89 2.46 5.73
C ILE A 55 -2.42 1.54 4.61
N GLU A 56 -3.18 0.46 4.41
CA GLU A 56 -2.84 -0.61 3.48
C GLU A 56 -3.68 -0.63 2.21
N ASP A 57 -4.91 -0.13 2.24
CA ASP A 57 -5.72 0.13 1.05
C ASP A 57 -6.91 1.02 1.40
N TYR A 58 -7.47 1.66 0.37
CA TYR A 58 -8.77 2.31 0.41
C TYR A 58 -9.76 1.53 -0.42
N ILE A 59 -10.92 1.30 0.16
CA ILE A 59 -12.01 0.59 -0.49
C ILE A 59 -13.25 1.47 -0.49
N MET A 60 -13.72 1.79 -1.69
CA MET A 60 -14.96 2.53 -1.87
C MET A 60 -16.19 1.64 -1.66
N LYS A 61 -17.18 2.18 -0.96
CA LYS A 61 -18.53 1.63 -0.85
C LYS A 61 -19.39 2.14 -2.03
N PRO A 62 -20.36 1.35 -2.53
CA PRO A 62 -20.71 -0.01 -2.09
C PRO A 62 -19.65 -1.03 -2.53
N ILE A 63 -19.34 -1.98 -1.65
CA ILE A 63 -18.41 -3.08 -1.93
C ILE A 63 -19.13 -4.43 -1.79
N THR A 64 -18.84 -5.36 -2.69
CA THR A 64 -19.29 -6.74 -2.60
C THR A 64 -18.43 -7.57 -1.64
N HIS A 65 -19.00 -8.64 -1.08
CA HIS A 65 -18.23 -9.58 -0.23
C HIS A 65 -16.98 -10.14 -0.93
N LYS A 66 -17.07 -10.37 -2.25
CA LYS A 66 -15.97 -10.89 -3.06
C LYS A 66 -14.81 -9.89 -3.11
N GLU A 67 -15.09 -8.64 -3.48
CA GLU A 67 -14.06 -7.59 -3.53
C GLU A 67 -13.42 -7.38 -2.15
N LEU A 68 -14.22 -7.45 -1.08
CA LEU A 68 -13.70 -7.26 0.28
C LEU A 68 -12.78 -8.41 0.68
N TYR A 69 -13.18 -9.65 0.37
CA TYR A 69 -12.37 -10.84 0.60
C TYR A 69 -11.06 -10.79 -0.18
N GLU A 70 -11.11 -10.45 -1.47
CA GLU A 70 -9.92 -10.32 -2.32
C GLU A 70 -8.95 -9.26 -1.80
N ALA A 71 -9.45 -8.12 -1.31
CA ALA A 71 -8.61 -7.07 -0.74
C ALA A 71 -7.92 -7.51 0.57
N ILE A 72 -8.65 -8.20 1.45
CA ILE A 72 -8.09 -8.75 2.69
C ILE A 72 -7.04 -9.82 2.37
N GLU A 73 -7.37 -10.76 1.49
CA GLU A 73 -6.48 -11.85 1.11
C GLU A 73 -5.20 -11.31 0.45
N ALA A 74 -5.33 -10.33 -0.46
CA ALA A 74 -4.19 -9.68 -1.09
C ALA A 74 -3.26 -9.04 -0.05
N GLN A 75 -3.81 -8.37 0.96
CA GLN A 75 -3.02 -7.71 2.00
C GLN A 75 -2.32 -8.72 2.92
N LEU A 76 -3.02 -9.75 3.36
CA LEU A 76 -2.44 -10.80 4.21
C LEU A 76 -1.38 -11.61 3.45
N ASN A 77 -1.62 -11.92 2.17
CA ASN A 77 -0.64 -12.60 1.32
C ASN A 77 0.61 -11.74 1.12
N ARG A 78 0.46 -10.44 0.89
CA ARG A 78 1.60 -9.52 0.73
C ARG A 78 2.47 -9.50 1.99
N ARG A 79 1.87 -9.43 3.18
CA ARG A 79 2.61 -9.51 4.45
C ARG A 79 3.34 -10.84 4.60
N ARG A 80 2.66 -11.96 4.33
CA ARG A 80 3.26 -13.29 4.40
C ARG A 80 4.45 -13.45 3.44
N VAL A 81 4.33 -12.94 2.22
CA VAL A 81 5.42 -12.95 1.23
C VAL A 81 6.60 -12.12 1.70
N LEU A 82 6.35 -10.90 2.19
CA LEU A 82 7.41 -10.04 2.73
C LEU A 82 8.12 -10.71 3.91
N GLU A 83 7.39 -11.28 4.86
CA GLU A 83 7.97 -11.98 6.01
C GLU A 83 8.87 -13.13 5.57
N LYS A 84 8.40 -13.94 4.62
CA LYS A 84 9.18 -15.04 4.04
C LYS A 84 10.43 -14.56 3.32
N ASP A 85 10.36 -13.47 2.56
CA ASP A 85 11.51 -12.89 1.87
C ASP A 85 12.55 -12.36 2.88
N LEU A 86 12.09 -11.73 3.97
CA LEU A 86 12.97 -11.24 5.04
C LEU A 86 13.61 -12.38 5.82
N GLU A 87 12.89 -13.46 6.10
CA GLU A 87 13.43 -14.67 6.72
C GLU A 87 14.51 -15.30 5.84
N MET A 88 14.21 -15.51 4.55
CA MET A 88 15.18 -16.03 3.57
C MET A 88 16.43 -15.15 3.47
N ALA A 89 16.28 -13.83 3.47
CA ALA A 89 17.42 -12.92 3.45
C ALA A 89 18.30 -13.07 4.69
N ARG A 90 17.70 -13.21 5.88
CA ARG A 90 18.46 -13.45 7.12
C ARG A 90 19.18 -14.79 7.10
N GLU A 91 18.51 -15.86 6.65
CA GLU A 91 19.08 -17.20 6.53
C GLU A 91 20.25 -17.23 5.54
N ALA A 92 20.17 -16.46 4.44
CA ALA A 92 21.24 -16.27 3.47
C ALA A 92 22.41 -15.40 3.97
N GLY A 93 22.37 -14.93 5.22
CA GLY A 93 23.41 -14.05 5.79
C GLY A 93 23.48 -12.69 5.09
N VAL A 94 22.37 -12.20 4.54
CA VAL A 94 22.30 -10.87 3.92
C VAL A 94 22.47 -9.80 4.99
N ASP A 95 23.24 -8.76 4.67
CA ASP A 95 23.47 -7.63 5.58
C ASP A 95 22.15 -6.93 5.98
N GLU A 96 22.02 -6.58 7.26
CA GLU A 96 20.80 -5.99 7.81
C GLU A 96 20.43 -4.67 7.11
N ALA A 97 21.40 -3.87 6.65
CA ALA A 97 21.12 -2.64 5.91
C ALA A 97 20.42 -2.94 4.56
N VAL A 98 20.78 -4.04 3.90
CA VAL A 98 20.15 -4.50 2.66
C VAL A 98 18.72 -5.00 2.94
N ILE A 99 18.52 -5.73 4.04
CA ILE A 99 17.19 -6.19 4.48
C ILE A 99 16.27 -4.99 4.79
N GLN A 100 16.77 -3.99 5.51
CA GLN A 100 16.02 -2.75 5.79
C GLN A 100 15.73 -1.97 4.50
N ASN A 101 16.68 -1.93 3.56
CA ASN A 101 16.44 -1.29 2.27
C ASN A 101 15.34 -2.02 1.47
N TYR A 102 15.35 -3.35 1.44
CA TYR A 102 14.31 -4.17 0.82
C TYR A 102 12.92 -3.85 1.41
N LYS A 103 12.83 -3.86 2.75
CA LYS A 103 11.58 -3.53 3.46
C LYS A 103 11.08 -2.12 3.15
N ARG A 104 11.98 -1.13 3.11
CA ARG A 104 11.64 0.26 2.77
C ARG A 104 11.20 0.39 1.31
N LEU A 105 11.88 -0.27 0.40
CA LEU A 105 11.55 -0.26 -1.04
C LEU A 105 10.18 -0.90 -1.30
N GLN A 106 9.91 -2.07 -0.71
CA GLN A 106 8.59 -2.71 -0.76
C GLN A 106 7.49 -1.75 -0.28
N ARG A 107 7.69 -1.11 0.88
CA ARG A 107 6.72 -0.17 1.44
C ARG A 107 6.49 1.05 0.52
N SER A 108 7.56 1.57 -0.09
CA SER A 108 7.47 2.67 -1.05
C SER A 108 6.65 2.28 -2.28
N ILE A 109 6.91 1.11 -2.86
CA ILE A 109 6.15 0.56 -3.99
C ILE A 109 4.67 0.45 -3.62
N ASP A 110 4.37 -0.11 -2.45
CA ASP A 110 3.00 -0.30 -2.00
C ASP A 110 2.25 1.03 -1.84
N ILE A 111 2.89 2.04 -1.23
CA ILE A 111 2.32 3.39 -1.09
C ILE A 111 2.09 4.02 -2.47
N ASN A 112 3.08 3.97 -3.36
CA ASN A 112 2.97 4.60 -4.68
C ASN A 112 1.88 3.94 -5.54
N LYS A 113 1.76 2.61 -5.51
CA LYS A 113 0.66 1.91 -6.20
C LYS A 113 -0.72 2.31 -5.69
N ARG A 114 -0.86 2.52 -4.38
CA ARG A 114 -2.11 3.00 -3.79
C ARG A 114 -2.44 4.41 -4.25
N LEU A 115 -1.45 5.31 -4.22
CA LEU A 115 -1.62 6.68 -4.72
C LEU A 115 -2.03 6.67 -6.19
N LEU A 116 -1.37 5.88 -7.04
CA LEU A 116 -1.76 5.70 -8.45
C LEU A 116 -3.23 5.26 -8.58
N LYS A 117 -3.65 4.22 -7.86
CA LYS A 117 -5.05 3.75 -7.89
C LYS A 117 -6.06 4.84 -7.46
N ILE A 118 -5.73 5.65 -6.46
CA ILE A 118 -6.59 6.77 -6.02
C ILE A 118 -6.64 7.83 -7.12
N LEU A 119 -5.49 8.23 -7.66
CA LEU A 119 -5.42 9.22 -8.72
C LEU A 119 -6.18 8.76 -9.97
N GLU A 120 -5.98 7.53 -10.41
CA GLU A 120 -6.74 6.95 -11.53
C GLU A 120 -8.25 6.99 -11.30
N ASN A 121 -8.72 6.65 -10.09
CA ASN A 121 -10.15 6.64 -9.77
C ASN A 121 -10.74 8.06 -9.63
N THR A 122 -10.03 8.97 -8.98
CA THR A 122 -10.46 10.36 -8.82
C THR A 122 -10.50 11.06 -10.18
N TYR A 123 -9.50 10.81 -11.05
CA TYR A 123 -9.38 11.50 -12.33
C TYR A 123 -10.18 10.87 -13.48
N ARG A 124 -10.40 9.54 -13.51
CA ARG A 124 -11.41 8.94 -14.41
C ARG A 124 -12.80 9.55 -14.22
N THR A 125 -13.09 10.05 -13.03
CA THR A 125 -14.38 10.69 -12.72
C THR A 125 -14.42 12.15 -13.24
N SER A 126 -13.28 12.82 -13.36
CA SER A 126 -13.17 14.19 -13.91
C SER A 126 -12.99 14.23 -15.44
N GLU A 127 -12.41 13.19 -16.06
CA GLU A 127 -12.25 13.06 -17.52
C GLU A 127 -13.58 12.95 -18.29
N ALA A 128 -14.72 12.80 -17.60
CA ALA A 128 -16.03 12.93 -18.23
C ALA A 128 -16.39 14.38 -18.60
N ARG A 129 -15.49 15.37 -18.41
CA ARG A 129 -15.83 16.79 -18.62
C ARG A 129 -14.96 17.62 -19.54
N GLU A 130 -13.73 17.26 -19.93
CA GLU A 130 -12.97 18.09 -20.87
C GLU A 130 -12.16 17.24 -21.86
N GLU A 131 -12.48 17.38 -23.15
CA GLU A 131 -11.66 16.96 -24.28
C GLU A 131 -10.53 17.98 -24.50
N GLU A 132 -9.36 17.48 -24.89
CA GLU A 132 -8.19 18.13 -25.52
C GLU A 132 -6.90 18.22 -24.69
N GLY A 133 -5.97 17.29 -24.96
CA GLY A 133 -4.55 17.36 -24.59
C GLY A 133 -4.12 16.30 -23.57
N GLU A 134 -2.90 15.78 -23.69
CA GLU A 134 -2.23 15.09 -22.59
C GLU A 134 -2.03 16.11 -21.47
N ASP A 135 -2.97 16.13 -20.51
CA ASP A 135 -2.89 16.88 -19.27
C ASP A 135 -1.54 16.59 -18.57
N ASP A 136 -0.87 17.62 -18.03
CA ASP A 136 0.30 17.51 -17.15
C ASP A 136 0.11 16.43 -16.07
N PHE A 137 -1.14 16.22 -15.64
CA PHE A 137 -1.55 15.18 -14.71
C PHE A 137 -1.43 13.76 -15.29
N SER A 138 -1.84 13.53 -16.53
CA SER A 138 -1.65 12.26 -17.23
C SER A 138 -0.16 11.94 -17.37
N MET A 139 0.66 12.95 -17.66
CA MET A 139 2.12 12.80 -17.68
C MET A 139 2.68 12.49 -16.28
N ALA A 140 2.16 13.11 -15.22
CA ALA A 140 2.55 12.83 -13.84
C ALA A 140 2.22 11.39 -13.41
N ILE A 141 1.01 10.90 -13.73
CA ILE A 141 0.61 9.51 -13.48
C ILE A 141 1.55 8.55 -14.22
N ARG A 142 1.79 8.76 -15.51
CA ARG A 142 2.70 7.90 -16.30
C ARG A 142 4.12 7.89 -15.73
N ASN A 143 4.65 9.04 -15.33
CA ASN A 143 5.97 9.14 -14.70
C ASN A 143 6.01 8.37 -13.37
N MET A 144 4.95 8.48 -12.57
CA MET A 144 4.84 7.74 -11.31
C MET A 144 4.75 6.24 -11.54
N GLU A 145 3.99 5.78 -12.53
CA GLU A 145 3.97 4.38 -12.93
C GLU A 145 5.35 3.86 -13.36
N MET A 146 6.07 4.63 -14.19
CA MET A 146 7.43 4.28 -14.63
C MET A 146 8.38 4.14 -13.43
N ASN A 147 8.30 5.07 -12.47
CA ASN A 147 9.07 5.01 -11.24
C ASN A 147 8.73 3.77 -10.40
N VAL A 148 7.43 3.44 -10.27
CA VAL A 148 6.99 2.23 -9.56
C VAL A 148 7.54 0.98 -10.25
N ARG A 149 7.41 0.87 -11.57
CA ARG A 149 7.95 -0.26 -12.35
C ARG A 149 9.45 -0.43 -12.13
N TYR A 150 10.22 0.66 -12.19
CA TYR A 150 11.64 0.64 -11.92
C TYR A 150 11.95 0.15 -10.49
N GLN A 151 11.22 0.63 -9.49
CA GLN A 151 11.39 0.17 -8.10
C GLN A 151 11.07 -1.32 -7.94
N GLU A 152 10.07 -1.85 -8.64
CA GLU A 152 9.74 -3.27 -8.64
C GLU A 152 10.84 -4.13 -9.25
N GLU A 153 11.47 -3.69 -10.34
CA GLU A 153 12.61 -4.37 -10.94
C GLU A 153 13.79 -4.44 -9.95
N GLN A 154 14.09 -3.34 -9.26
CA GLN A 154 15.13 -3.30 -8.22
C GLN A 154 14.80 -4.25 -7.06
N LEU A 155 13.55 -4.25 -6.60
CA LEU A 155 13.07 -5.14 -5.54
C LEU A 155 13.21 -6.61 -5.96
N ASN A 156 12.80 -6.96 -7.17
CA ASN A 156 12.88 -8.32 -7.70
C ASN A 156 14.35 -8.77 -7.86
N SER A 157 15.24 -7.87 -8.27
CA SER A 157 16.68 -8.14 -8.35
C SER A 157 17.27 -8.48 -6.98
N LEU A 158 16.95 -7.67 -5.95
CA LEU A 158 17.34 -7.94 -4.56
C LEU A 158 16.81 -9.29 -4.08
N ARG A 159 15.52 -9.54 -4.29
CA ARG A 159 14.88 -10.81 -3.91
C ARG A 159 15.56 -12.03 -4.54
N SER A 160 15.89 -11.93 -5.82
CA SER A 160 16.59 -13.00 -6.56
C SER A 160 18.00 -13.24 -6.02
N SER A 161 18.68 -12.17 -5.59
CA SER A 161 20.00 -12.27 -4.94
C SER A 161 19.95 -13.04 -3.61
N PHE A 162 18.84 -12.94 -2.87
CA PHE A 162 18.63 -13.69 -1.64
C PHE A 162 18.51 -15.19 -1.96
N MET A 163 17.68 -15.54 -2.96
CA MET A 163 17.45 -16.92 -3.40
C MET A 163 18.74 -17.63 -3.86
N ASN A 164 19.57 -16.93 -4.66
CA ASN A 164 20.82 -17.51 -5.17
C ASN A 164 21.84 -17.81 -4.06
N ARG A 165 21.83 -17.01 -2.98
CA ARG A 165 22.71 -17.23 -1.82
C ARG A 165 22.25 -18.43 -0.99
N THR A 166 20.94 -18.57 -0.75
CA THR A 166 20.39 -19.77 -0.09
C THR A 166 20.63 -21.05 -0.88
N ALA A 167 20.64 -21.01 -2.22
CA ALA A 167 20.89 -22.21 -3.04
C ALA A 167 22.36 -22.65 -3.08
N SER A 168 23.29 -21.79 -2.62
CA SER A 168 24.74 -22.03 -2.65
C SER A 168 25.33 -22.33 -1.27
N ALA A 169 24.50 -22.30 -0.21
CA ALA A 169 24.85 -22.56 1.18
C ALA A 169 24.38 -23.97 1.60
#